data_AF-A0A9W9YVJ2-F1
#
_entry.id   AF-A0A9W9YVJ2-F1
#
_cell.length_a   1.000
_cell.length_b   1.000
_cell.length_c   1.000
_cell.angle_alpha   90.00
_cell.angle_beta   90.00
_cell.angle_gamma   90.00
#
_symmetry.space_group_name_H-M   'P 1'
#
loop_
_entity.id
_entity.type
_entity.pdbx_description
1 polymer ?
#
loop_
_entity_poly.entity_id
_entity_poly.type
_entity_poly.pdbx_seq_one_letter_code
_entity_poly.pdbx_strand_id
1 'polypeptide(L)'
;MFTEIIFIDHQTGNKAYFKRQTNQPLTAASNYGNGAGTYGLWDGLGVADKAYSYQLLICDDSLYTGFFVSGYTGNCYKGCNNWCYDTASPYFRTVSTKASHKGVAFNTNGHISVSNRLISVGLR
;
A
#
# COMPACT_ATOMS: atom_id res chain seq x y z
N MET A 1 -9.73 10.46 11.17
CA MET A 1 -8.30 10.27 11.45
C MET A 1 -8.05 8.79 11.72
N PHE A 2 -6.88 8.25 11.40
CA PHE A 2 -6.57 6.81 11.52
C PHE A 2 -5.09 6.56 11.84
N THR A 3 -4.79 5.44 12.50
CA THR A 3 -3.43 4.92 12.75
C THR A 3 -3.26 3.49 12.23
N GLU A 4 -4.34 2.89 11.76
CA GLU A 4 -4.38 1.53 11.22
C GLU A 4 -5.10 1.51 9.87
N ILE A 5 -4.63 0.64 8.98
CA ILE A 5 -5.28 0.35 7.69
C ILE A 5 -5.32 -1.16 7.47
N ILE A 6 -6.44 -1.67 6.99
CA ILE A 6 -6.66 -3.09 6.69
C ILE A 6 -7.00 -3.28 5.22
N PHE A 7 -6.44 -4.30 4.60
CA PHE A 7 -6.82 -4.83 3.30
C PHE A 7 -7.41 -6.22 3.48
N ILE A 8 -8.58 -6.46 2.88
CA ILE A 8 -9.28 -7.74 2.92
C ILE A 8 -9.40 -8.25 1.48
N ASP A 9 -8.87 -9.44 1.20
CA ASP A 9 -9.06 -10.14 -0.07
C ASP A 9 -10.30 -11.03 0.00
N HIS A 10 -11.31 -10.72 -0.82
CA HIS A 10 -12.58 -11.46 -0.83
C HIS A 10 -12.50 -12.79 -1.59
N GLN A 11 -11.44 -13.03 -2.36
CA GLN A 11 -11.24 -14.31 -3.04
C GLN A 11 -10.70 -15.37 -2.08
N THR A 12 -9.82 -14.97 -1.16
CA THR A 12 -9.13 -15.89 -0.24
C THR A 12 -9.59 -15.76 1.20
N GLY A 13 -10.31 -14.69 1.56
CA GLY A 13 -10.66 -14.34 2.93
C GLY A 13 -9.49 -13.78 3.75
N ASN A 14 -8.30 -13.64 3.13
CA ASN A 14 -7.09 -13.18 3.80
C ASN A 14 -7.17 -11.70 4.16
N LYS A 15 -6.51 -11.35 5.28
CA LYS A 15 -6.48 -10.00 5.82
C LYS A 15 -5.06 -9.57 6.11
N ALA A 16 -4.68 -8.42 5.60
CA ALA A 16 -3.42 -7.76 5.91
C ALA A 16 -3.72 -6.45 6.65
N TYR A 17 -3.10 -6.29 7.81
CA TYR A 17 -3.29 -5.12 8.66
C TYR A 17 -1.98 -4.37 8.75
N PHE A 18 -2.04 -3.06 8.78
CA PHE A 18 -0.86 -2.23 8.92
C PHE A 18 -1.10 -1.22 10.02
N LYS A 19 -0.22 -1.23 11.01
CA LYS A 19 -0.27 -0.31 12.14
C LYS A 19 0.89 0.65 12.04
N ARG A 20 0.62 1.95 12.13
CA ARG A 20 1.68 2.96 12.10
C ARG A 20 2.61 2.79 13.29
N GLN A 21 3.93 2.82 13.06
CA GLN A 21 4.92 2.71 14.14
C GLN A 21 4.96 3.96 15.02
N THR A 22 4.60 5.12 14.46
CA THR A 22 4.40 6.35 15.22
C THR A 22 2.97 6.43 15.72
N ASN A 23 2.75 6.78 17.00
CA ASN A 23 1.42 7.00 17.59
C ASN A 23 0.72 8.30 17.13
N GLN A 24 1.09 8.83 15.96
CA GLN A 24 0.49 10.03 15.39
C GLN A 24 -0.61 9.65 14.40
N PRO A 25 -1.84 10.18 14.53
CA PRO A 25 -2.91 9.87 13.59
C PRO A 25 -2.76 10.60 12.26
N LEU A 26 -3.34 10.05 11.20
CA LEU A 26 -3.39 10.65 9.86
C LEU A 26 -4.84 10.95 9.46
N THR A 27 -5.02 11.93 8.59
CA THR A 27 -6.31 12.24 7.96
C THR A 27 -6.16 12.13 6.46
N ALA A 28 -6.91 11.24 5.81
CA ALA A 28 -6.72 10.98 4.38
C ALA A 28 -6.84 12.25 3.52
N ALA A 29 -7.85 13.09 3.78
CA ALA A 29 -8.12 14.31 3.01
C ALA A 29 -6.95 15.30 2.93
N SER A 30 -6.10 15.37 3.96
CA SER A 30 -4.94 16.27 3.99
C SER A 30 -3.63 15.62 3.55
N ASN A 31 -3.67 14.34 3.15
CA ASN A 31 -2.48 13.51 2.91
C ASN A 31 -2.49 12.89 1.49
N TYR A 32 -3.29 13.40 0.57
CA TYR A 32 -3.19 13.00 -0.82
C TYR A 32 -1.89 13.51 -1.46
N GLY A 33 -1.21 12.65 -2.21
CA GLY A 33 -0.08 13.03 -3.06
C GLY A 33 1.29 13.11 -2.38
N ASN A 34 1.40 13.08 -1.04
CA ASN A 34 2.72 13.10 -0.41
C ASN A 34 3.46 11.77 -0.58
N GLY A 35 4.80 11.85 -0.55
CA GLY A 35 5.66 10.67 -0.54
C GLY A 35 5.46 9.84 0.72
N ALA A 36 5.64 8.53 0.61
CA ALA A 36 5.33 7.58 1.67
C ALA A 36 6.14 7.79 2.97
N GLY A 37 7.36 8.35 2.85
CA GLY A 37 8.22 8.67 3.99
C GLY A 37 7.62 9.71 4.94
N THR A 38 6.71 10.55 4.46
CA THR A 38 5.97 11.55 5.27
C THR A 38 5.20 10.89 6.40
N TYR A 39 4.75 9.64 6.19
CA TYR A 39 3.91 8.92 7.14
C TYR A 39 4.71 7.99 8.06
N GLY A 40 6.04 7.96 7.95
CA GLY A 40 6.85 6.98 8.65
C GLY A 40 6.50 5.54 8.25
N LEU A 41 7.07 4.60 8.99
CA LEU A 41 6.90 3.17 8.73
C LEU A 41 5.73 2.56 9.50
N TRP A 42 5.30 1.40 9.04
CA TRP A 42 4.14 0.66 9.51
C TRP A 42 4.51 -0.80 9.76
N ASP A 43 3.98 -1.39 10.82
CA ASP A 43 4.12 -2.81 11.13
C ASP A 43 3.04 -3.60 10.40
N GLY A 44 3.43 -4.66 9.68
CA GLY A 44 2.51 -5.57 9.02
C GLY A 44 2.00 -6.67 9.96
N LEU A 45 0.69 -6.91 9.99
CA LEU A 45 0.01 -8.00 10.68
C LEU A 45 -0.87 -8.84 9.74
N GLY A 46 -1.37 -9.97 10.23
CA GLY A 46 -2.10 -10.94 9.40
C GLY A 46 -1.17 -11.62 8.39
N VAL A 47 -1.58 -11.68 7.13
CA VAL A 47 -0.81 -12.33 6.06
C VAL A 47 0.36 -11.50 5.53
N ALA A 48 0.53 -10.26 5.98
CA ALA A 48 1.65 -9.40 5.60
C ALA A 48 2.99 -10.06 5.97
N ASP A 49 3.92 -10.10 5.00
CA ASP A 49 5.29 -10.59 5.17
C ASP A 49 6.03 -9.84 6.30
N LYS A 50 6.57 -10.60 7.26
CA LYS A 50 7.25 -10.07 8.45
C LYS A 50 8.68 -9.63 8.18
N ALA A 51 9.23 -9.94 7.02
CA ALA A 51 10.57 -9.48 6.63
C ALA A 51 10.63 -7.96 6.36
N TYR A 52 9.48 -7.29 6.24
CA TYR A 52 9.40 -5.88 5.87
C TYR A 52 8.73 -5.03 6.95
N SER A 53 9.25 -3.83 7.14
CA SER A 53 8.43 -2.69 7.54
C SER A 53 7.69 -2.15 6.32
N TYR A 54 6.55 -1.52 6.53
CA TYR A 54 5.65 -1.08 5.46
C TYR A 54 5.58 0.44 5.36
N GLN A 55 5.21 0.93 4.18
CA GLN A 55 5.03 2.34 3.87
C GLN A 55 3.68 2.55 3.20
N LEU A 56 3.02 3.67 3.51
CA LEU A 56 1.68 4.00 3.00
C LEU A 56 1.74 5.11 1.95
N LEU A 57 0.91 5.01 0.93
CA LEU A 57 0.58 6.07 -0.02
C LEU A 57 -0.93 6.28 -0.05
N ILE A 58 -1.33 7.54 -0.17
CA ILE A 58 -2.70 7.95 -0.40
C ILE A 58 -2.65 8.84 -1.64
N CYS A 59 -3.22 8.35 -2.74
CA CYS A 59 -3.03 8.96 -4.04
C CYS A 59 -4.34 9.30 -4.72
N ASP A 60 -4.29 10.36 -5.51
CA ASP A 60 -5.26 10.70 -6.54
C ASP A 60 -4.45 11.28 -7.72
N ASP A 61 -3.70 10.41 -8.40
CA ASP A 61 -2.72 10.79 -9.43
C ASP A 61 -2.87 9.90 -10.67
N SER A 62 -2.32 10.39 -11.78
CA SER A 62 -2.22 9.74 -13.09
C SER A 62 -1.76 8.29 -13.08
N LEU A 63 -0.94 7.83 -12.11
CA LEU A 63 -0.47 6.44 -12.00
C LEU A 63 -1.37 5.59 -11.09
N TYR A 64 -1.95 6.19 -10.06
CA TYR A 64 -2.68 5.47 -9.02
C TYR A 64 -3.62 6.38 -8.23
N THR A 65 -4.82 5.86 -7.96
CA THR A 65 -5.80 6.49 -7.08
C THR A 65 -6.23 5.48 -6.00
N GLY A 66 -6.17 5.90 -4.73
CA GLY A 66 -6.54 5.10 -3.57
C GLY A 66 -5.42 4.94 -2.56
N PHE A 67 -5.58 3.94 -1.68
CA PHE A 67 -4.60 3.60 -0.64
C PHE A 67 -3.66 2.51 -1.15
N PHE A 68 -2.36 2.69 -0.99
CA PHE A 68 -1.35 1.72 -1.39
C PHE A 68 -0.36 1.51 -0.24
N VAL A 69 -0.30 0.28 0.26
CA VAL A 69 0.75 -0.14 1.20
C VAL A 69 1.76 -1.02 0.47
N SER A 70 3.05 -0.79 0.69
CA SER A 70 4.12 -1.66 0.19
C SER A 70 5.17 -1.90 1.25
N GLY A 71 5.97 -2.95 1.10
CA GLY A 71 7.19 -3.10 1.87
C GLY A 71 8.16 -1.93 1.61
N TYR A 72 8.93 -1.58 2.62
CA TYR A 72 10.02 -0.63 2.54
C TYR A 72 11.34 -1.37 2.38
N THR A 73 12.06 -1.05 1.31
CA THR A 73 13.33 -1.71 0.93
C THR A 73 14.57 -1.00 1.49
N GLY A 74 14.40 0.03 2.32
CA GLY A 74 15.50 0.76 2.97
C GLY A 74 16.12 1.90 2.14
N ASN A 75 16.00 1.86 0.81
CA ASN A 75 16.69 2.79 -0.09
C ASN A 75 15.77 3.83 -0.78
N CYS A 76 14.46 3.60 -0.80
CA CYS A 76 13.52 4.49 -1.49
C CYS A 76 12.14 4.50 -0.85
N TYR A 77 11.62 5.70 -0.57
CA TYR A 77 10.21 5.89 -0.28
C TYR A 77 9.45 6.11 -1.58
N LYS A 78 8.36 5.38 -1.77
CA LYS A 78 7.52 5.50 -2.96
C LYS A 78 6.75 6.81 -2.96
N GLY A 79 6.40 7.29 -4.15
CA GLY A 79 5.47 8.38 -4.40
C GLY A 79 4.32 7.95 -5.30
N CYS A 80 3.28 8.78 -5.42
CA CYS A 80 2.09 8.44 -6.21
C CYS A 80 2.39 8.21 -7.70
N ASN A 81 3.44 8.81 -8.24
CA ASN A 81 3.87 8.68 -9.64
C ASN A 81 5.20 7.91 -9.83
N ASN A 82 5.86 7.48 -8.75
CA ASN A 82 7.14 6.77 -8.80
C ASN A 82 7.24 5.70 -7.69
N TRP A 83 7.32 4.43 -8.10
CA TRP A 83 7.41 3.28 -7.18
C TRP A 83 8.82 2.69 -7.08
N CYS A 84 9.83 3.45 -7.49
CA CYS A 84 11.25 3.12 -7.32
C CYS A 84 11.73 1.83 -8.01
N TYR A 85 11.03 1.35 -9.05
CA TYR A 85 11.32 0.04 -9.65
C TYR A 85 11.39 -1.11 -8.64
N ASP A 86 10.66 -1.01 -7.53
CA ASP A 86 10.66 -2.03 -6.50
C ASP A 86 9.94 -3.29 -6.99
N THR A 87 10.72 -4.25 -7.47
CA THR A 87 10.26 -5.55 -7.96
C THR A 87 10.37 -6.65 -6.89
N ALA A 88 10.68 -6.30 -5.63
CA ALA A 88 10.97 -7.27 -4.58
C ALA A 88 9.90 -7.27 -3.46
N SER A 89 9.48 -6.09 -3.00
CA SER A 89 8.63 -6.00 -1.81
C SER A 89 7.16 -6.34 -2.12
N PRO A 90 6.39 -6.81 -1.11
CA PRO A 90 4.97 -7.08 -1.26
C PRO A 90 4.15 -5.79 -1.34
N TYR A 91 3.16 -5.77 -2.22
CA TYR A 91 2.26 -4.64 -2.46
C TYR A 91 0.82 -5.00 -2.07
N PHE A 92 0.11 -3.99 -1.59
CA PHE A 92 -1.31 -3.99 -1.26
C PHE A 92 -1.92 -2.74 -1.88
N ARG A 93 -2.44 -2.88 -3.10
CA ARG A 93 -3.01 -1.78 -3.88
C ARG A 93 -4.18 -2.24 -4.74
N THR A 94 -5.10 -1.32 -5.00
CA THR A 94 -6.13 -1.46 -6.03
C THR A 94 -5.50 -1.32 -7.43
N VAL A 95 -6.34 -1.14 -8.45
CA VAL A 95 -5.91 -1.06 -9.84
C VAL A 95 -5.10 0.21 -10.12
N SER A 96 -3.99 0.07 -10.83
CA SER A 96 -3.28 1.21 -11.44
C SER A 96 -3.95 1.58 -12.76
N THR A 97 -3.82 2.84 -13.14
CA THR A 97 -4.20 3.36 -14.46
C THR A 97 -3.27 2.89 -15.58
N LYS A 98 -2.01 2.53 -15.27
CA LYS A 98 -1.02 2.10 -16.27
C LYS A 98 -1.17 0.63 -16.62
N ALA A 99 -1.07 0.34 -17.92
CA ALA A 99 -1.21 -1.02 -18.44
C ALA A 99 -0.19 -2.02 -17.86
N SER A 100 1.04 -1.57 -17.62
CA SER A 100 2.12 -2.39 -17.05
C SER A 100 1.90 -2.75 -15.58
N HIS A 101 0.94 -2.12 -14.89
CA HIS A 101 0.65 -2.32 -13.46
C HIS A 101 -0.84 -2.68 -13.23
N LYS A 102 -1.51 -3.21 -14.25
CA LYS A 102 -2.92 -3.62 -14.15
C LYS A 102 -3.16 -4.64 -13.04
N GLY A 103 -4.42 -4.74 -12.63
CA GLY A 103 -4.88 -5.65 -11.59
C GLY A 103 -4.66 -5.14 -10.17
N VAL A 104 -5.04 -5.98 -9.20
CA VAL A 104 -5.02 -5.69 -7.77
C VAL A 104 -3.92 -6.51 -7.13
N ALA A 105 -2.92 -5.84 -6.54
CA ALA A 105 -1.85 -6.53 -5.83
C ALA A 105 -2.25 -6.71 -4.37
N PHE A 106 -2.18 -7.95 -3.90
CA PHE A 106 -2.43 -8.30 -2.50
C PHE A 106 -1.35 -9.30 -2.06
N ASN A 107 -0.44 -8.84 -1.21
CA ASN A 107 0.72 -9.58 -0.72
C ASN A 107 1.56 -10.24 -1.83
N THR A 108 1.76 -9.49 -2.91
CA THR A 108 2.60 -9.89 -4.05
C THR A 108 3.26 -8.64 -4.60
N ASN A 109 4.37 -8.75 -5.32
CA ASN A 109 4.96 -7.58 -5.93
C ASN A 109 4.02 -7.00 -7.01
N GLY A 110 3.69 -5.72 -6.88
CA GLY A 110 2.74 -5.03 -7.75
C GLY A 110 3.39 -4.15 -8.81
N HIS A 111 4.72 -4.23 -9.01
CA HIS A 111 5.45 -3.52 -10.07
C HIS A 111 5.37 -4.28 -11.41
N ILE A 112 4.27 -4.99 -11.62
CA ILE A 112 3.92 -5.76 -12.82
C ILE A 112 2.40 -5.78 -12.97
N SER A 113 1.92 -6.32 -14.10
CA SER A 113 0.51 -6.63 -14.26
C SER A 113 0.18 -7.90 -13.47
N VAL A 114 -0.87 -7.84 -12.67
CA VAL A 114 -1.39 -8.96 -11.86
C VAL A 114 -2.86 -9.22 -12.19
N SER A 115 -3.43 -10.28 -11.62
CA SER A 115 -4.86 -10.60 -11.82
C SER A 115 -5.78 -9.58 -11.14
N ASN A 116 -7.02 -9.50 -11.62
CA ASN A 116 -8.07 -8.73 -10.97
C ASN A 116 -8.52 -9.44 -9.69
N ARG A 117 -8.76 -8.66 -8.64
CA ARG A 117 -9.29 -9.15 -7.36
C ARG A 117 -10.29 -8.17 -6.79
N LEU A 118 -11.23 -8.69 -6.01
CA LEU A 118 -12.10 -7.87 -5.18
C LEU A 118 -11.46 -7.73 -3.80
N ILE A 119 -11.14 -6.50 -3.42
CA ILE A 119 -10.60 -6.18 -2.10
C ILE A 119 -11.42 -5.08 -1.42
N SER A 120 -11.46 -5.09 -0.10
CA SER A 120 -11.92 -3.94 0.70
C SER A 120 -10.77 -3.33 1.47
N VAL A 121 -10.83 -2.01 1.64
CA VAL A 121 -9.87 -1.25 2.45
C VAL A 121 -10.63 -0.60 3.60
N GLY A 122 -10.15 -0.79 4.82
CA GLY A 122 -10.71 -0.17 6.03
C GLY A 122 -9.66 0.70 6.73
N LEU A 123 -10.09 1.79 7.34
CA LEU A 123 -9.26 2.70 8.13
C LEU A 123 -9.75 2.68 9.58
N ARG A 124 -8.83 2.68 10.54
CA ARG A 124 -9.13 2.72 11.97
C ARG A 124 -8.22 3.68 12.73
#